data_AF-A0A2M9K613-F1
#
_entry.id   AF-A0A2M9K613-F1
#
_cell.length_a   1.000
_cell.length_b   1.000
_cell.length_c   1.000
_cell.angle_alpha   90.00
_cell.angle_beta   90.00
_cell.angle_gamma   90.00
#
_symmetry.space_group_name_H-M   'P 1'
#
loop_
_entity.id
_entity.type
_entity.pdbx_description
1 polymer ?
#
loop_
_entity_poly.entity_id
_entity_poly.type
_entity_poly.pdbx_seq_one_letter_code
_entity_poly.pdbx_strand_id
1 'polypeptide(L)' 'MTPRPDTPSTAAQLRAAVRIAEAARDEVVLAAETEFWHRIGELSKSYHGAQQDVADALGRQRDYVYKNVRKHKVRKDTA' A
#
# COMPACT_ATOMS: atom_id res chain seq x y z
N MET A 1 -19.43 8.49 32.92
CA MET A 1 -19.68 8.04 31.54
C MET A 1 -20.60 9.03 30.88
N THR A 2 -20.15 9.73 29.84
CA THR A 2 -20.99 10.63 29.07
C THR A 2 -21.87 9.79 28.14
N PRO A 3 -23.21 9.96 28.12
CA PRO A 3 -24.08 9.16 27.26
C PRO A 3 -23.73 9.40 25.79
N ARG A 4 -23.83 8.36 24.97
CA ARG A 4 -23.72 8.51 23.52
C ARG A 4 -24.89 9.36 23.04
N PRO A 5 -24.68 10.47 22.32
CA PRO A 5 -25.79 11.20 21.73
C PRO A 5 -26.44 10.32 20.65
N ASP A 6 -27.68 9.89 20.89
CA ASP A 6 -28.47 9.02 20.01
C ASP A 6 -29.04 9.74 18.77
N THR A 7 -28.58 10.95 18.47
CA THR A 7 -29.04 11.69 17.31
C THR A 7 -28.48 11.08 16.01
N PRO A 8 -29.32 10.66 15.05
CA PRO A 8 -28.87 10.00 13.82
C PRO A 8 -27.91 10.85 12.97
N SER A 9 -27.97 12.18 13.14
CA SER A 9 -27.04 13.14 12.52
C SER A 9 -25.58 12.87 12.93
N THR A 10 -25.30 12.64 14.21
CA THR A 10 -23.91 12.53 14.72
C THR A 10 -23.27 11.20 14.31
N ALA A 11 -24.01 10.10 14.38
CA ALA A 11 -23.48 8.78 14.00
C ALA A 11 -23.25 8.65 12.49
N ALA A 12 -24.14 9.20 11.66
CA ALA A 12 -23.97 9.20 10.20
C ALA A 12 -22.83 10.13 9.76
N GLN A 13 -22.73 11.32 10.35
CA GLN A 13 -21.63 12.27 10.10
C GLN A 13 -20.28 11.68 10.53
N LEU A 14 -20.20 11.02 11.69
CA LEU A 14 -18.98 10.36 12.14
C LEU A 14 -18.54 9.26 11.17
N ARG A 15 -19.48 8.41 10.69
CA ARG A 15 -19.17 7.40 9.68
C ARG A 15 -18.73 8.00 8.35
N ALA A 16 -19.27 9.16 7.96
CA ALA A 16 -18.82 9.86 6.76
C ALA A 16 -17.40 10.42 6.93
N ALA A 17 -17.10 11.04 8.07
CA ALA A 17 -15.78 11.56 8.39
C ALA A 17 -14.71 10.44 8.45
N VAL A 18 -15.04 9.29 9.06
CA VAL A 18 -14.16 8.11 9.07
C VAL A 18 -13.87 7.63 7.65
N ARG A 19 -14.89 7.51 6.79
CA ARG A 19 -14.68 7.08 5.39
C ARG A 19 -13.79 8.04 4.60
N ILE A 20 -13.91 9.34 4.83
CA ILE A 20 -13.03 10.35 4.20
C ILE A 20 -11.59 10.17 4.71
N ALA A 21 -11.40 10.01 6.01
CA ALA A 21 -10.08 9.78 6.60
C ALA A 21 -9.43 8.47 6.12
N GLU A 22 -10.23 7.40 5.99
CA GLU A 22 -9.80 6.12 5.42
C GLU A 22 -9.39 6.27 3.96
N ALA A 23 -10.20 6.94 3.13
CA ALA A 23 -9.86 7.17 1.73
C ALA A 23 -8.54 7.94 1.57
N ALA A 24 -8.34 9.00 2.37
CA ALA A 24 -7.11 9.77 2.35
C ALA A 24 -5.89 8.93 2.79
N ARG A 25 -6.05 8.10 3.83
CA ARG A 25 -5.00 7.16 4.26
C ARG A 25 -4.69 6.17 3.15
N ASP A 26 -5.72 5.56 2.56
CA ASP A 26 -5.57 4.49 1.58
C ASP A 26 -4.89 5.00 0.30
N GLU A 27 -5.17 6.25 -0.11
CA GLU A 27 -4.45 6.92 -1.20
C GLU A 27 -2.95 7.06 -0.91
N VAL A 28 -2.61 7.57 0.29
CA VAL A 28 -1.21 7.74 0.70
C VAL A 28 -0.49 6.40 0.81
N VAL A 29 -1.13 5.39 1.40
CA VAL A 29 -0.59 4.03 1.51
C VAL A 29 -0.36 3.43 0.12
N LEU A 30 -1.33 3.58 -0.79
CA LEU A 30 -1.20 3.07 -2.15
C LEU A 30 -0.03 3.74 -2.91
N ALA A 31 0.13 5.05 -2.76
CA ALA A 31 1.26 5.78 -3.36
C ALA A 31 2.60 5.30 -2.79
N ALA A 32 2.69 5.17 -1.45
CA ALA A 32 3.88 4.66 -0.77
C ALA A 32 4.22 3.22 -1.17
N GLU A 33 3.23 2.33 -1.24
CA GLU A 33 3.42 0.94 -1.70
C GLU A 33 3.89 0.89 -3.15
N THR A 34 3.31 1.71 -4.02
CA THR A 34 3.69 1.76 -5.44
C THR A 34 5.14 2.19 -5.60
N GLU A 35 5.55 3.25 -4.92
CA GLU A 35 6.93 3.75 -4.97
C GLU A 35 7.92 2.76 -4.35
N PHE A 36 7.56 2.12 -3.24
CA PHE A 36 8.36 1.05 -2.64
C PHE A 36 8.62 -0.07 -3.66
N TRP A 37 7.56 -0.64 -4.26
CA TRP A 37 7.72 -1.75 -5.20
C TRP A 37 8.42 -1.35 -6.49
N HIS A 38 8.29 -0.10 -6.93
CA HIS A 38 9.07 0.42 -8.04
C HIS A 38 10.57 0.40 -7.73
N ARG A 39 10.99 0.93 -6.57
CA ARG A 39 12.42 0.91 -6.16
C ARG A 39 12.96 -0.50 -6.01
N ILE A 40 12.18 -1.39 -5.41
CA ILE A 40 12.51 -2.82 -5.31
C ILE A 40 12.71 -3.44 -6.71
N GLY A 41 11.88 -3.05 -7.68
CA GLY A 41 12.01 -3.45 -9.06
C GLY A 41 13.34 -3.02 -9.70
N GLU A 42 13.80 -1.81 -9.44
CA GLU A 42 15.10 -1.33 -9.92
C GLU A 42 16.26 -2.05 -9.22
N LEU A 43 16.20 -2.24 -7.90
CA LEU A 43 17.21 -2.99 -7.15
C LEU A 43 17.35 -4.44 -7.63
N SER A 44 16.22 -5.08 -7.95
CA SER A 44 16.19 -6.48 -8.44
C SER A 44 16.88 -6.67 -9.79
N LYS A 45 17.18 -5.59 -10.54
CA LYS A 45 17.87 -5.63 -11.84
C LYS A 45 19.37 -5.36 -11.75
N SER A 46 19.88 -5.02 -10.56
CA SER A 46 21.24 -4.52 -10.39
C SER A 46 22.33 -5.55 -10.75
N TYR A 47 22.08 -6.84 -10.55
CA TYR A 47 22.96 -7.94 -10.95
C TYR A 47 22.18 -9.26 -11.05
N HIS A 48 22.81 -10.30 -11.62
CA HIS A 48 22.23 -11.64 -11.68
C HIS A 48 22.12 -12.23 -10.26
N GLY A 49 20.90 -12.48 -9.81
CA GLY A 49 20.62 -12.97 -8.45
C GLY A 49 20.07 -11.91 -7.49
N ALA A 50 20.14 -10.62 -7.83
CA ALA A 50 19.69 -9.52 -6.96
C ALA A 50 18.24 -9.67 -6.47
N GLN A 51 17.35 -10.22 -7.29
CA GLN A 51 15.97 -10.47 -6.89
C GLN A 51 15.84 -11.48 -5.74
N GLN A 52 16.74 -12.46 -5.65
CA GLN A 52 16.79 -13.41 -4.54
C GLN A 52 17.28 -12.72 -3.28
N ASP A 53 18.35 -11.94 -3.36
CA ASP A 53 18.91 -11.21 -2.21
C ASP A 53 17.92 -10.18 -1.65
N VAL A 54 17.16 -9.50 -2.52
CA VAL A 54 16.06 -8.64 -2.11
C VAL A 54 14.96 -9.43 -1.41
N ALA A 55 14.61 -10.61 -1.90
CA ALA A 55 13.60 -11.46 -1.26
C ALA A 55 14.05 -11.91 0.14
N ASP A 56 15.32 -12.28 0.27
CA ASP A 56 15.94 -12.69 1.53
C ASP A 56 15.98 -11.51 2.52
N ALA A 57 16.34 -10.30 2.06
CA ALA A 57 16.31 -9.08 2.87
C ALA A 57 14.89 -8.70 3.34
N LEU A 58 13.87 -9.00 2.54
CA LEU A 58 12.46 -8.78 2.91
C LEU A 58 11.88 -9.91 3.77
N GLY A 59 12.61 -11.02 3.96
CA GLY A 59 12.10 -12.22 4.63
C GLY A 59 10.92 -12.85 3.86
N ARG A 60 10.95 -12.78 2.53
CA ARG A 60 9.88 -13.26 1.64
C ARG A 60 10.44 -14.19 0.56
N GLN A 61 9.55 -14.91 -0.10
CA GLN A 61 9.94 -15.72 -1.26
C GLN A 61 10.18 -14.84 -2.50
N ARG A 62 11.10 -15.26 -3.38
CA ARG A 62 11.41 -14.56 -4.63
C ARG A 62 10.19 -14.31 -5.52
N ASP A 63 9.26 -15.25 -5.55
CA ASP A 63 8.02 -15.15 -6.34
C ASP A 63 7.06 -14.08 -5.78
N TYR A 64 7.05 -13.87 -4.47
CA TYR A 64 6.31 -12.77 -3.85
C TYR A 64 6.84 -11.41 -4.32
N VAL A 65 8.17 -11.25 -4.36
CA VAL A 65 8.82 -10.04 -4.88
C VAL A 65 8.49 -9.84 -6.37
N TYR A 66 8.64 -10.89 -7.18
CA TYR A 66 8.33 -10.85 -8.62
C TYR A 66 6.91 -10.35 -8.89
N LYS A 67 5.91 -10.95 -8.23
CA LYS A 67 4.49 -10.64 -8.42
C LYS A 67 4.17 -9.21 -8.02
N ASN A 68 4.70 -8.73 -6.90
CA ASN A 68 4.42 -7.38 -6.43
C ASN A 68 5.12 -6.30 -7.26
N VAL A 69 6.37 -6.51 -7.67
CA VAL A 69 7.06 -5.60 -8.61
C VAL A 69 6.28 -5.50 -9.91
N ARG A 70 5.85 -6.63 -10.50
CA ARG A 70 5.07 -6.63 -11.75
C ARG A 70 3.73 -5.93 -11.59
N LYS A 71 3.00 -6.19 -10.50
CA LYS A 71 1.70 -5.56 -10.20
C LYS A 71 1.80 -4.03 -10.11
N HIS A 72 2.80 -3.52 -9.41
CA HIS A 72 2.93 -2.08 -9.15
C HIS A 72 3.63 -1.32 -10.28
N LYS A 73 4.44 -2.00 -11.11
CA LYS A 73 4.96 -1.43 -12.37
C LYS A 73 3.82 -1.01 -13.30
N VAL A 74 2.88 -1.93 -13.57
CA VAL A 74 1.71 -1.66 -14.44
C VAL A 74 0.89 -0.49 -13.91
N ARG A 75 0.71 -0.39 -12.59
CA ARG A 75 -0.03 0.71 -11.96
C ARG A 75 0.66 2.07 -12.14
N LYS A 76 2.00 2.13 -12.02
CA LYS A 76 2.76 3.36 -12.25
C LYS A 76 2.69 3.83 -13.70
N ASP A 77 2.59 2.91 -14.66
CA ASP A 77 2.47 3.24 -16.09
C ASP A 77 1.05 3.72 -16.47
N THR A 78 0.05 3.52 -15.60
CA THR A 78 -1.37 3.86 -15.83
C THR A 78 -1.82 5.10 -15.02
N ALA A 79 -0.98 5.59 -14.11
CA ALA A 79 -1.24 6.76 -13.26
C ALA A 79 -0.53 8.00 -13.82
#